data_AF-A0AA95H4M6-F1
#
_entry.id   AF-A0AA95H4M6-F1
#
_cell.length_a   1.000
_cell.length_b   1.000
_cell.length_c   1.000
_cell.angle_alpha   90.00
_cell.angle_beta   90.00
_cell.angle_gamma   90.00
#
_symmetry.space_group_name_H-M   'P 1'
#
loop_
_entity.id
_entity.type
_entity.pdbx_description
1 polymer ?
#
loop_
_entity_poly.entity_id
_entity_poly.type
_entity_poly.pdbx_seq_one_letter_code
_entity_poly.pdbx_strand_id
1 'polypeptide(L)'
;MTDTQISSFIRDCVVFEDDTENGLDFDTFYGLYISWCVLGRKIPIPDSAFKTALGLEGLRPIKENGRRIYPGMSMVGAAARDYVMNSVPLWSESETNSPVLSDFSEEAVPSIA
;
A
#
# COMPACT_ATOMS: atom_id res chain seq x y z
N MET A 1 28.07 -8.13 -0.94
CA MET A 1 26.98 -8.68 -0.10
C MET A 1 26.13 -9.55 -0.99
N THR A 2 25.81 -10.77 -0.58
CA THR A 2 24.84 -11.61 -1.30
C THR A 2 23.49 -10.92 -1.25
N ASP A 3 22.99 -10.47 -2.40
CA ASP A 3 21.69 -9.81 -2.49
C ASP A 3 20.61 -10.87 -2.21
N THR A 4 20.05 -10.84 -1.00
CA THR A 4 18.95 -11.72 -0.61
C THR A 4 17.66 -11.17 -1.19
N GLN A 5 16.63 -12.02 -1.30
CA GLN A 5 15.30 -11.56 -1.70
C GLN A 5 14.79 -10.41 -0.80
N ILE A 6 15.18 -10.43 0.48
CA ILE A 6 14.79 -9.42 1.47
C ILE A 6 15.59 -8.13 1.30
N SER A 7 16.90 -8.20 1.04
CA SER A 7 17.69 -6.99 0.77
C SER A 7 17.22 -6.27 -0.50
N SER A 8 16.91 -7.02 -1.57
CA SER A 8 16.32 -6.47 -2.79
C SER A 8 14.97 -5.81 -2.49
N PHE A 9 14.10 -6.50 -1.77
CA PHE A 9 12.79 -5.97 -1.38
C PHE A 9 12.88 -4.68 -0.58
N ILE A 10 13.73 -4.64 0.47
CA ILE A 10 13.91 -3.44 1.31
C ILE A 10 14.38 -2.27 0.45
N ARG A 11 15.37 -2.49 -0.44
CA ARG A 11 15.90 -1.45 -1.31
C ARG A 11 14.85 -0.92 -2.30
N ASP A 12 14.01 -1.78 -2.83
CA ASP A 12 13.09 -1.43 -3.92
C ASP A 12 11.76 -0.84 -3.41
N CYS A 13 11.34 -1.18 -2.19
CA CYS A 13 9.99 -0.91 -1.69
C CYS A 13 9.94 -0.13 -0.37
N VAL A 14 11.06 0.11 0.29
CA VAL A 14 11.10 0.78 1.59
C VAL A 14 12.06 1.95 1.54
N VAL A 15 11.63 3.09 2.08
CA VAL A 15 12.48 4.25 2.36
C VAL A 15 12.49 4.51 3.86
N PHE A 16 13.62 5.02 4.34
CA PHE A 16 13.80 5.41 5.73
C PHE A 16 13.63 6.91 5.85
N GLU A 17 12.68 7.35 6.66
CA GLU A 17 12.35 8.75 6.87
C GLU A 17 12.27 9.03 8.37
N ASP A 18 12.97 10.06 8.83
CA ASP A 18 13.01 10.41 10.27
C ASP A 18 11.69 11.00 10.79
N ASP A 19 10.81 11.47 9.88
CA ASP A 19 9.56 12.16 10.18
C ASP A 19 8.30 11.28 10.03
N THR A 20 8.44 9.98 9.78
CA THR A 20 7.25 9.11 9.70
C THR A 20 6.69 8.85 11.10
N GLU A 21 5.69 9.63 11.51
CA GLU A 21 5.11 9.57 12.87
C GLU A 21 4.59 8.17 13.28
N ASN A 22 4.31 7.26 12.33
CA ASN A 22 3.64 5.99 12.63
C ASN A 22 4.37 4.71 12.16
N GLY A 23 5.47 4.81 11.39
CA GLY A 23 6.18 3.64 10.86
C GLY A 23 5.31 2.66 10.06
N LEU A 24 5.83 1.46 9.80
CA LEU A 24 5.08 0.37 9.16
C LEU A 24 4.76 -0.74 10.16
N ASP A 25 3.49 -1.12 10.28
CA ASP A 25 3.13 -2.32 11.02
C ASP A 25 3.54 -3.60 10.26
N PHE A 26 3.62 -4.73 10.98
CA PHE A 26 4.04 -6.00 10.40
C PHE A 26 3.12 -6.52 9.29
N ASP A 27 1.81 -6.34 9.44
CA ASP A 27 0.83 -6.87 8.48
C ASP A 27 0.92 -6.11 7.16
N THR A 28 1.03 -4.79 7.24
CA THR A 28 1.31 -3.88 6.12
C THR A 28 2.65 -4.19 5.49
N PHE A 29 3.70 -4.38 6.28
CA PHE A 29 5.03 -4.61 5.76
C PHE A 29 5.14 -5.98 5.05
N TYR A 30 4.50 -7.01 5.60
CA TYR A 30 4.45 -8.31 4.97
C TYR A 30 3.54 -8.30 3.73
N GLY A 31 2.40 -7.60 3.76
CA GLY A 31 1.54 -7.42 2.60
C GLY A 31 2.25 -6.75 1.42
N LEU A 32 3.04 -5.71 1.70
CA LEU A 32 3.91 -5.06 0.73
C LEU A 32 4.90 -6.06 0.10
N TYR A 33 5.52 -6.92 0.92
CA TYR A 33 6.42 -7.97 0.44
C TYR A 33 5.72 -8.99 -0.45
N ILE A 34 4.48 -9.38 -0.14
CA ILE A 34 3.68 -10.25 -0.99
C ILE A 34 3.42 -9.59 -2.35
N SER A 35 2.99 -8.33 -2.37
CA SER A 35 2.78 -7.58 -3.61
C SER A 35 4.05 -7.49 -4.46
N TRP A 36 5.21 -7.22 -3.84
CA TRP A 36 6.49 -7.24 -4.55
C TRP A 36 6.85 -8.62 -5.11
N CYS A 37 6.58 -9.70 -4.36
CA CYS A 37 6.78 -11.07 -4.84
C CYS A 37 5.89 -11.41 -6.02
N VAL A 38 4.61 -11.01 -6.01
CA VAL A 38 3.66 -11.23 -7.10
C VAL A 38 4.13 -10.51 -8.37
N LEU A 39 4.51 -9.23 -8.26
CA LEU A 39 5.04 -8.45 -9.38
C LEU A 39 6.34 -9.06 -9.94
N GLY A 40 7.21 -9.55 -9.06
CA GLY A 40 8.48 -10.18 -9.42
C GLY A 40 8.37 -11.66 -9.82
N ARG A 41 7.18 -12.26 -9.79
CA ARG A 41 6.94 -13.71 -9.95
C ARG A 41 7.83 -14.58 -9.06
N LYS A 42 8.02 -14.15 -7.81
CA LYS A 42 8.81 -14.85 -6.78
C LYS A 42 7.88 -15.56 -5.80
N ILE A 43 8.35 -16.66 -5.23
CA ILE A 43 7.62 -17.36 -4.17
C ILE A 43 7.88 -16.60 -2.86
N PRO A 44 6.83 -16.12 -2.16
CA PRO A 44 7.00 -15.47 -0.87
C PRO A 44 7.38 -16.49 0.21
N ILE A 45 8.26 -16.08 1.13
CA ILE A 45 8.57 -16.85 2.32
C ILE A 45 7.50 -16.65 3.41
N PRO A 46 7.24 -17.64 4.28
CA PRO A 46 6.24 -17.51 5.34
C PRO A 46 6.64 -16.47 6.39
N ASP A 47 5.66 -15.92 7.10
CA ASP A 47 5.80 -14.83 8.07
C ASP A 47 6.92 -15.07 9.10
N SER A 48 7.11 -16.31 9.57
CA SER A 48 8.14 -16.65 10.54
C SER A 48 9.55 -16.52 9.95
N ALA A 49 9.74 -16.96 8.71
CA ALA A 49 10.98 -16.81 7.96
C ALA A 49 11.22 -15.34 7.61
N PHE A 50 10.17 -14.62 7.21
CA PHE A 50 10.23 -13.18 6.94
C PHE A 50 10.68 -12.39 8.17
N LYS A 51 10.05 -12.61 9.34
CA LYS A 51 10.47 -11.99 10.62
C LYS A 51 11.94 -12.24 10.94
N THR A 52 12.40 -13.48 10.72
CA THR A 52 13.79 -13.85 10.99
C THR A 52 14.73 -13.11 10.04
N ALA A 53 14.39 -13.07 8.75
CA ALA A 53 15.20 -12.40 7.74
C ALA A 53 15.27 -10.88 7.96
N LEU A 54 14.17 -10.22 8.33
CA LEU A 54 14.21 -8.80 8.71
C LEU A 54 15.15 -8.53 9.89
N GLY A 55 15.19 -9.43 10.87
CA GLY A 55 16.13 -9.35 11.99
C GLY A 55 17.59 -9.52 11.56
N LEU A 56 17.86 -10.38 10.57
CA LEU A 56 19.20 -10.57 9.99
C LEU A 56 19.66 -9.34 9.19
N GLU A 57 18.73 -8.64 8.54
CA GLU A 57 18.99 -7.35 7.86
C GLU A 57 19.12 -6.18 8.86
N GLY A 58 18.98 -6.44 10.17
CA GLY A 58 19.17 -5.45 11.22
C GLY A 58 17.96 -4.57 11.50
N LEU A 59 16.80 -4.86 10.92
CA LEU A 59 15.57 -4.10 11.18
C LEU A 59 15.02 -4.46 12.57
N ARG A 60 14.87 -3.44 13.41
CA ARG A 60 14.41 -3.60 14.80
C ARG A 60 12.98 -3.10 14.94
N PRO A 61 11.99 -4.00 15.03
CA PRO A 61 10.63 -3.58 15.32
C PRO A 61 10.50 -3.14 16.79
N ILE A 62 9.69 -2.11 17.01
CA ILE A 62 9.16 -1.77 18.33
C ILE A 62 7.84 -2.51 18.53
N LYS A 63 7.53 -2.86 19.78
CA LYS A 63 6.26 -3.50 20.13
C LYS A 63 5.34 -2.45 20.74
N GLU A 64 4.27 -2.11 20.03
CA GLU A 64 3.27 -1.14 20.47
C GLU A 64 1.89 -1.80 20.41
N ASN A 65 1.13 -1.75 21.51
CA ASN A 65 -0.22 -2.32 21.59
C ASN A 65 -0.34 -3.78 21.12
N GLY A 66 0.72 -4.58 21.32
CA GLY A 66 0.78 -5.98 20.88
C GLY A 66 1.15 -6.18 19.41
N ARG A 67 1.23 -5.10 18.62
CA ARG A 67 1.68 -5.10 17.23
C ARG A 67 3.17 -4.83 17.14
N ARG A 68 3.78 -5.28 16.04
CA ARG A 68 5.17 -4.96 15.69
C ARG A 68 5.15 -3.83 14.68
N ILE A 69 5.80 -2.73 15.02
CA ILE A 69 5.93 -1.55 14.18
C ILE A 69 7.40 -1.37 13.85
N TYR A 70 7.70 -1.08 12.60
CA TYR A 70 9.02 -0.73 12.12
C TYR A 70 9.06 0.80 11.96
N PRO A 71 9.63 1.53 12.94
CA PRO A 71 9.60 2.99 12.96
C PRO A 71 10.49 3.57 11.85
N GLY A 72 10.14 4.78 11.40
CA GLY A 72 10.91 5.51 10.38
C GLY A 72 10.98 4.79 9.04
N MET A 73 10.01 3.92 8.74
CA MET A 73 9.88 3.27 7.44
C MET A 73 8.61 3.74 6.75
N SER A 74 8.71 3.95 5.45
CA SER A 74 7.58 4.23 4.58
C SER A 74 7.62 3.33 3.34
N MET A 75 6.44 2.95 2.84
CA MET A 75 6.30 2.08 1.68
C MET A 75 6.31 2.90 0.38
N VAL A 76 7.06 2.44 -0.62
CA VAL A 76 7.18 3.12 -1.92
C VAL A 76 7.18 2.13 -3.08
N GLY A 77 7.06 2.67 -4.30
CA GLY A 77 7.21 1.91 -5.53
C GLY A 77 5.93 1.20 -5.98
N ALA A 78 6.08 0.35 -7.01
CA ALA A 78 4.96 -0.33 -7.65
C ALA A 78 4.26 -1.34 -6.71
N ALA A 79 5.02 -2.01 -5.85
CA ALA A 79 4.48 -2.94 -4.87
C ALA A 79 3.61 -2.23 -3.82
N ALA A 80 3.96 -1.00 -3.41
CA ALA A 80 3.14 -0.22 -2.48
C ALA A 80 1.79 0.16 -3.10
N ARG A 81 1.80 0.55 -4.38
CA ARG A 81 0.56 0.80 -5.12
C ARG A 81 -0.31 -0.45 -5.23
N ASP A 82 0.28 -1.58 -5.62
CA ASP A 82 -0.41 -2.86 -5.73
C ASP A 82 -1.01 -3.29 -4.38
N TYR A 83 -0.21 -3.18 -3.30
CA TYR A 83 -0.65 -3.46 -1.95
C TYR A 83 -1.87 -2.61 -1.59
N VAL A 84 -1.80 -1.29 -1.71
CA VAL A 84 -2.93 -0.39 -1.40
C VAL A 84 -4.17 -0.72 -2.23
N MET A 85 -4.03 -1.03 -3.52
CA MET A 85 -5.17 -1.40 -4.38
C MET A 85 -5.82 -2.72 -3.99
N ASN A 86 -5.05 -3.66 -3.43
CA ASN A 86 -5.52 -5.02 -3.16
C ASN A 86 -5.83 -5.27 -1.66
N SER A 87 -5.27 -4.46 -0.76
CA SER A 87 -5.41 -4.59 0.69
C SER A 87 -6.44 -3.63 1.28
N VAL A 88 -6.76 -2.53 0.59
CA VAL A 88 -7.89 -1.66 0.95
C VAL A 88 -9.12 -2.26 0.28
N PRO A 89 -10.09 -2.83 1.03
CA PRO A 89 -11.35 -3.18 0.42
C PRO A 89 -11.95 -1.86 -0.06
N LEU A 90 -12.32 -1.81 -1.34
CA LEU A 90 -12.90 -0.64 -1.98
C LEU A 90 -14.27 -0.33 -1.34
N TRP A 91 -14.31 0.33 -0.17
CA TRP A 91 -15.51 1.01 0.32
C TRP A 91 -15.37 2.48 0.00
N SER A 92 -15.56 2.80 -1.28
CA SER A 92 -16.39 3.89 -1.78
C SER A 92 -16.16 4.06 -3.28
N GLU A 93 -16.73 3.17 -4.08
CA GLU A 93 -17.35 3.61 -5.33
C GLU A 93 -18.64 4.37 -4.96
N SER A 94 -18.45 5.56 -4.38
CA SER A 94 -19.42 6.63 -4.61
C SER A 94 -19.11 7.14 -6.01
N GLU A 95 -19.55 6.39 -7.02
CA GLU A 95 -19.69 6.90 -8.39
C GLU A 95 -20.60 8.14 -8.31
N THR A 96 -19.99 9.29 -8.05
CA THR A 96 -20.63 10.57 -8.32
C THR A 96 -20.50 10.75 -9.82
N ASN A 97 -21.36 10.02 -10.52
CA ASN A 97 -21.66 10.21 -11.92
C ASN A 97 -22.26 11.61 -12.04
N SER A 98 -21.41 12.63 -12.06
CA SER A 98 -21.81 14.00 -12.38
C SER A 98 -22.11 14.02 -13.87
N PRO A 99 -23.38 14.13 -14.31
CA PRO A 99 -23.63 14.37 -15.71
C PRO A 99 -23.07 15.76 -16.02
N VAL A 100 -22.02 15.77 -16.83
CA VAL A 100 -21.53 16.96 -17.51
C VAL A 100 -22.72 17.57 -18.24
N LEU A 101 -23.17 18.71 -17.72
CA LEU A 101 -24.29 19.48 -18.25
C LEU A 101 -23.86 20.03 -19.60
N SER A 102 -24.22 19.33 -20.68
CA SER A 102 -23.91 19.70 -22.06
C SER A 102 -24.94 19.11 -23.03
N ASP A 103 -26.09 19.79 -23.14
CA ASP A 103 -26.88 19.99 -24.37
C ASP A 103 -28.06 20.89 -23.97
N PHE A 104 -28.14 22.16 -24.39
CA PHE A 104 -28.63 22.65 -25.69
C PHE A 104 -30.05 22.20 -26.08
N SER A 105 -30.79 23.21 -26.56
CA SER A 105 -32.08 23.21 -27.26
C SER A 105 -33.39 23.31 -26.46
N GLU A 106 -33.89 24.55 -26.51
CA GLU A 106 -35.16 24.93 -27.17
C GLU A 106 -36.46 25.09 -26.36
N GLU A 107 -37.14 26.15 -26.81
CA GLU A 107 -38.44 26.69 -26.44
C GLU A 107 -39.56 25.65 -26.26
N ALA A 108 -40.46 25.91 -25.30
CA ALA A 108 -41.80 26.44 -25.58
C ALA A 108 -42.80 26.11 -24.45
N VAL A 109 -43.41 27.17 -23.90
CA VAL A 109 -44.72 27.34 -23.21
C VAL A 109 -45.35 26.21 -22.36
N PRO A 110 -45.96 26.60 -21.23
CA PRO A 110 -47.41 26.43 -21.18
C PRO A 110 -48.18 27.68 -20.69
N SER A 111 -49.37 27.86 -21.27
CA SER A 111 -50.41 28.80 -20.82
C SER A 111 -50.87 28.51 -19.40
N ILE A 112 -51.23 29.57 -18.66
CA ILE A 112 -52.20 29.70 -17.55
C ILE A 112 -52.08 31.19 -17.13
N ALA A 113 -53.11 32.05 -17.03
CA ALA A 113 -54.55 32.03 -17.27
C ALA A 113 -54.99 33.48 -17.54
#